data_AF-A0A2V6FRA6-F1
#
_entry.id   AF-A0A2V6FRA6-F1
#
_cell.length_a   1.000
_cell.length_b   1.000
_cell.length_c   1.000
_cell.angle_alpha   90.00
_cell.angle_beta   90.00
_cell.angle_gamma   90.00
#
_symmetry.space_group_name_H-M   'P 1'
#
loop_
_entity.id
_entity.type
_entity.pdbx_description
1 polymer ?
#
loop_
_entity_poly.entity_id
_entity_poly.type
_entity_poly.pdbx_seq_one_letter_code
_entity_poly.pdbx_strand_id
1 'polypeptide(L)'
;MFILPRNQIPQTSKELAQAIEDGVRTFVCRPQHMVTVRAGDASTLDSIAVDLSGATIDHHHRPPPLDREGASPALLVRHIDIAGEPIKLLGSDFSFQFEASNVEVYQKPQPDGKLLLILHRAQDGYVRFEISRAAVETMIMSAASKLAEKQGVVVDNAQLELTQHGARAVDGKLTVSAHKLIFHPVLTLAGTLAISEEFVATVSNLKCHGEGPIASLACAAINPAFSRIEQRTFPLSALPLGEIQLRDLALDAAHDKLVVRTRFGSL
;
A
#
# COMPACT_ATOMS: atom_id res chain seq x y z
N MET A 1 10.65 5.45 -2.41
CA MET A 1 11.67 6.10 -1.56
C MET A 1 12.59 5.04 -1.01
N PHE A 2 13.85 5.38 -0.73
CA PHE A 2 14.80 4.49 -0.09
C PHE A 2 15.42 5.20 1.12
N ILE A 3 15.57 4.49 2.24
CA ILE A 3 16.29 5.01 3.41
C ILE A 3 17.67 4.37 3.40
N LEU A 4 18.72 5.17 3.38
CA LEU A 4 20.07 4.66 3.56
C LEU A 4 20.44 4.78 5.03
N PRO A 5 20.97 3.73 5.69
CA PRO A 5 21.41 3.77 7.09
C PRO A 5 22.76 4.48 7.24
N ARG A 6 22.90 5.64 6.59
CA ARG A 6 24.11 6.49 6.52
C ARG A 6 23.68 7.88 6.06
N ASN A 7 24.53 8.89 6.25
CA ASN A 7 24.21 10.30 5.97
C ASN A 7 24.67 10.79 4.58
N GLN A 8 25.28 9.94 3.76
CA GLN A 8 25.81 10.31 2.44
C GLN A 8 25.55 9.20 1.41
N ILE A 9 25.43 9.60 0.15
CA ILE A 9 25.26 8.65 -0.97
C ILE A 9 26.59 7.92 -1.20
N PRO A 10 26.59 6.58 -1.27
CA PRO A 10 27.78 5.82 -1.58
C PRO A 10 28.36 6.13 -2.96
N GLN A 11 29.68 6.04 -3.11
CA GLN A 11 30.37 6.41 -4.34
C GLN A 11 30.30 5.33 -5.43
N THR A 12 30.01 4.07 -5.04
CA THR A 12 29.94 2.95 -5.98
C THR A 12 28.53 2.37 -6.03
N SER A 13 28.15 1.82 -7.19
CA SER A 13 26.86 1.13 -7.36
C SER A 13 26.69 -0.04 -6.40
N LYS A 14 27.76 -0.78 -6.11
CA LYS A 14 27.75 -1.89 -5.15
C LYS A 14 27.45 -1.42 -3.74
N GLU A 15 28.10 -0.36 -3.28
CA GLU A 15 27.83 0.19 -1.95
C GLU A 15 26.45 0.85 -1.86
N LEU A 16 25.97 1.47 -2.94
CA LEU A 16 24.61 2.01 -3.02
C LEU A 16 23.57 0.89 -2.96
N ALA A 17 23.77 -0.20 -3.70
CA ALA A 17 22.90 -1.38 -3.62
C ALA A 17 22.83 -1.92 -2.19
N GLN A 18 23.97 -2.08 -1.52
CA GLN A 18 24.01 -2.51 -0.12
C GLN A 18 23.30 -1.53 0.81
N ALA A 19 23.51 -0.22 0.65
CA ALA A 19 22.86 0.79 1.50
C ALA A 19 21.33 0.81 1.32
N ILE A 20 20.84 0.60 0.10
CA ILE A 20 19.40 0.47 -0.17
C ILE A 20 18.88 -0.86 0.40
N GLU A 21 19.62 -1.96 0.24
CA GLU A 21 19.29 -3.29 0.80
C GLU A 21 19.11 -3.21 2.33
N ASP A 22 20.09 -2.64 3.03
CA ASP A 22 20.06 -2.45 4.48
C ASP A 22 18.84 -1.61 4.91
N GLY A 23 18.50 -0.59 4.10
CA GLY A 23 17.30 0.22 4.26
C GLY A 23 16.00 -0.55 4.12
N VAL A 24 15.84 -1.29 3.03
CA VAL A 24 14.64 -2.11 2.75
C VAL A 24 14.44 -3.15 3.86
N ARG A 25 15.53 -3.74 4.37
CA ARG A 25 15.50 -4.72 5.47
C ARG A 25 14.95 -4.19 6.79
N THR A 26 14.86 -2.87 6.96
CA THR A 26 14.21 -2.28 8.15
C THR A 26 12.68 -2.44 8.15
N PHE A 27 12.08 -2.73 6.99
CA PHE A 27 10.63 -2.88 6.83
C PHE A 27 10.24 -4.24 6.26
N VAL A 28 11.21 -5.03 5.80
CA VAL A 28 10.98 -6.25 5.03
C VAL A 28 11.92 -7.36 5.48
N CYS A 29 11.37 -8.54 5.71
CA CYS A 29 12.10 -9.75 6.06
C CYS A 29 12.18 -10.71 4.85
N ARG A 30 13.40 -10.95 4.35
CA ARG A 30 13.73 -11.96 3.32
C ARG A 30 15.20 -12.37 3.45
N PRO A 31 15.58 -13.66 3.36
CA PRO A 31 16.97 -14.06 3.50
C PRO A 31 17.83 -13.75 2.25
N GLN A 32 17.26 -13.80 1.05
CA GLN A 32 17.98 -13.47 -0.19
C GLN A 32 18.21 -11.95 -0.34
N HIS A 33 19.20 -11.58 -1.15
CA HIS A 33 19.38 -10.19 -1.58
C HIS A 33 18.20 -9.74 -2.44
N MET A 34 17.77 -8.50 -2.23
CA MET A 34 16.62 -7.90 -2.92
C MET A 34 17.05 -6.83 -3.92
N VAL A 35 18.16 -6.14 -3.66
CA VAL A 35 18.53 -4.93 -4.40
C VAL A 35 19.70 -5.16 -5.35
N THR A 36 19.53 -4.69 -6.59
CA THR A 36 20.60 -4.58 -7.59
C THR A 36 20.67 -3.15 -8.11
N VAL A 37 21.87 -2.59 -8.19
CA VAL A 37 22.12 -1.27 -8.80
C VAL A 37 23.14 -1.41 -9.91
N ARG A 38 22.82 -0.90 -11.10
CA ARG A 38 23.72 -0.85 -12.26
C ARG A 38 24.19 0.59 -12.46
N ALA A 39 25.52 0.75 -12.49
CA ALA A 39 26.13 2.04 -12.81
C ALA A 39 25.82 2.39 -14.27
N GLY A 40 25.57 3.67 -14.53
CA GLY A 40 25.46 4.21 -15.88
C GLY A 40 26.72 5.00 -16.26
N ASP A 41 26.55 5.95 -17.17
CA ASP A 41 27.62 6.83 -17.63
C ASP A 41 27.70 8.09 -16.75
N ALA A 42 28.92 8.55 -16.43
CA ALA A 42 29.16 9.75 -15.64
C ALA A 42 28.42 9.77 -14.28
N SER A 43 27.58 10.78 -14.00
CA SER A 43 26.81 10.96 -12.76
C SER A 43 25.42 10.28 -12.79
N THR A 44 25.19 9.37 -13.73
CA THR A 44 23.89 8.68 -13.90
C THR A 44 23.95 7.21 -13.51
N LEU A 45 22.85 6.69 -12.98
CA LEU A 45 22.66 5.26 -12.77
C LEU A 45 21.83 4.69 -13.91
N ASP A 46 22.22 3.52 -14.40
CA ASP A 46 21.45 2.83 -15.44
C ASP A 46 20.17 2.25 -14.84
N SER A 47 20.28 1.51 -13.72
CA SER A 47 19.09 0.97 -13.07
C SER A 47 19.21 0.77 -11.57
N ILE A 48 18.07 0.86 -10.88
CA ILE A 48 17.85 0.32 -9.53
C ILE A 48 16.73 -0.71 -9.63
N ALA A 49 16.99 -1.96 -9.26
CA ALA A 49 16.01 -3.03 -9.23
C ALA A 49 15.85 -3.56 -7.79
N VAL A 50 14.62 -3.76 -7.34
CA VAL A 50 14.29 -4.32 -6.02
C VAL A 50 13.29 -5.46 -6.17
N ASP A 51 13.74 -6.68 -5.93
CA ASP A 51 12.90 -7.88 -5.89
C ASP A 51 12.44 -8.16 -4.46
N LEU A 52 11.13 -8.03 -4.22
CA LEU A 52 10.45 -8.30 -2.96
C LEU A 52 9.75 -9.66 -2.96
N SER A 53 9.96 -10.51 -3.97
CA SER A 53 9.30 -11.82 -4.08
C SER A 53 9.65 -12.73 -2.91
N GLY A 54 8.63 -13.28 -2.26
CA GLY A 54 8.74 -14.09 -1.05
C GLY A 54 9.06 -13.29 0.22
N ALA A 55 9.11 -11.96 0.16
CA ALA A 55 9.42 -11.13 1.30
C ALA A 55 8.19 -10.92 2.20
N THR A 56 8.41 -10.70 3.50
CA THR A 56 7.36 -10.36 4.47
C THR A 56 7.54 -8.93 4.96
N ILE A 57 6.51 -8.10 4.79
CA ILE A 57 6.49 -6.72 5.28
C ILE A 57 6.19 -6.71 6.78
N ASP A 58 7.06 -6.04 7.53
CA ASP A 58 6.83 -5.72 8.93
C ASP A 58 5.98 -4.44 9.06
N HIS A 59 4.68 -4.64 9.25
CA HIS A 59 3.70 -3.57 9.43
C HIS A 59 3.86 -2.76 10.73
N HIS A 60 4.70 -3.20 11.68
CA HIS A 60 4.99 -2.45 12.91
C HIS A 60 6.03 -1.35 12.68
N HIS A 61 6.93 -1.54 11.73
CA HIS A 61 7.91 -0.54 11.32
C HIS A 61 7.38 0.19 10.10
N ARG A 62 7.05 1.48 10.25
CA ARG A 62 6.60 2.31 9.13
C ARG A 62 7.73 3.17 8.63
N PRO A 63 7.84 3.38 7.30
CA PRO A 63 8.69 4.42 6.76
C PRO A 63 8.34 5.78 7.40
N PRO A 64 9.33 6.67 7.61
CA PRO A 64 9.05 8.02 8.06
C PRO A 64 8.12 8.71 7.08
N PRO A 65 7.28 9.66 7.56
CA PRO A 65 6.46 10.46 6.65
C PRO A 65 7.38 11.19 5.67
N LEU A 66 6.94 11.26 4.42
CA LEU A 66 7.68 11.95 3.38
C LEU A 66 7.51 13.46 3.56
N ASP A 67 8.61 14.12 3.94
CA ASP A 67 8.72 15.56 4.01
C ASP A 67 9.81 16.03 3.04
N ARG A 68 9.42 16.90 2.10
CA ARG A 68 10.27 17.40 1.01
C ARG A 68 11.02 18.67 1.37
N GLU A 69 10.65 19.34 2.46
CA GLU A 69 11.30 20.57 2.84
C GLU A 69 12.79 20.32 3.09
N GLY A 70 13.66 21.11 2.46
CA GLY A 70 15.12 20.93 2.54
C GLY A 70 15.68 19.71 1.78
N ALA A 71 14.88 19.03 0.94
CA ALA A 71 15.42 18.02 0.01
C ALA A 71 16.19 18.68 -1.14
N SER A 72 17.26 18.04 -1.61
CA SER A 72 18.13 18.55 -2.68
C SER A 72 18.36 17.50 -3.77
N PRO A 73 18.64 17.87 -5.03
CA PRO A 73 18.96 16.93 -6.09
C PRO A 73 20.14 16.00 -5.72
N ALA A 74 20.05 14.73 -6.10
CA ALA A 74 21.03 13.72 -5.75
C ALA A 74 21.48 12.85 -6.93
N LEU A 75 20.56 12.17 -7.59
CA LEU A 75 20.87 11.17 -8.61
C LEU A 75 19.88 11.25 -9.76
N LEU A 76 20.35 10.91 -10.96
CA LEU A 76 19.49 10.60 -12.10
C LEU A 76 19.58 9.09 -12.36
N VAL A 77 18.43 8.41 -12.42
CA VAL A 77 18.35 6.96 -12.65
C VAL A 77 17.53 6.70 -13.91
N ARG A 78 18.10 6.02 -14.91
CA ARG A 78 17.38 5.76 -16.18
C ARG A 78 16.19 4.84 -15.96
N HIS A 79 16.31 3.82 -15.11
CA HIS A 79 15.21 2.91 -14.81
C HIS A 79 15.15 2.51 -13.33
N ILE A 80 13.96 2.55 -12.73
CA ILE A 80 13.70 1.97 -11.41
C ILE A 80 12.61 0.92 -11.56
N ASP A 81 12.92 -0.30 -11.12
CA ASP A 81 12.01 -1.43 -11.05
C ASP A 81 11.90 -1.93 -9.61
N ILE A 82 10.67 -2.10 -9.12
CA ILE A 82 10.40 -2.72 -7.83
C ILE A 82 9.24 -3.68 -8.04
N ALA A 83 9.49 -4.96 -7.84
CA ALA A 83 8.48 -6.00 -8.06
C ALA A 83 8.49 -7.02 -6.93
N GLY A 84 7.36 -7.67 -6.70
CA GLY A 84 7.30 -8.83 -5.82
C GLY A 84 6.00 -9.60 -6.00
N GLU A 85 6.14 -10.91 -6.11
CA GLU A 85 5.01 -11.84 -6.26
C GLU A 85 5.39 -13.24 -5.72
N PRO A 86 4.78 -13.72 -4.63
CA PRO A 86 3.97 -12.96 -3.67
C PRO A 86 4.83 -12.14 -2.70
N ILE A 87 4.24 -11.08 -2.14
CA ILE A 87 4.72 -10.37 -0.95
C ILE A 87 3.74 -10.65 0.19
N LYS A 88 4.24 -10.92 1.39
CA LYS A 88 3.43 -11.19 2.58
C LYS A 88 3.20 -9.92 3.40
N LEU A 89 1.95 -9.59 3.70
CA LEU A 89 1.56 -8.52 4.63
C LEU A 89 0.37 -8.98 5.46
N LEU A 90 0.46 -8.84 6.79
CA LEU A 90 -0.61 -9.23 7.73
C LEU A 90 -1.08 -10.70 7.58
N GLY A 91 -0.18 -11.59 7.16
CA GLY A 91 -0.46 -13.01 6.95
C GLY A 91 -1.03 -13.37 5.58
N SER A 92 -1.23 -12.37 4.71
CA SER A 92 -1.79 -12.54 3.37
C SER A 92 -0.80 -12.21 2.27
N ASP A 93 -0.99 -12.83 1.11
CA ASP A 93 -0.18 -12.61 -0.09
C ASP A 93 -0.79 -11.51 -0.98
N PHE A 94 0.06 -10.66 -1.53
CA PHE A 94 -0.30 -9.68 -2.57
C PHE A 94 0.85 -9.56 -3.58
N SER A 95 0.57 -9.02 -4.76
CA SER A 95 1.57 -8.73 -5.80
C SER A 95 1.71 -7.23 -5.98
N PHE A 96 2.94 -6.77 -6.21
CA PHE A 96 3.25 -5.36 -6.44
C PHE A 96 4.26 -5.23 -7.58
N GLN A 97 4.06 -4.23 -8.42
CA GLN A 97 4.97 -3.84 -9.48
C GLN A 97 5.01 -2.31 -9.54
N PHE A 98 6.21 -1.76 -9.63
CA PHE A 98 6.47 -0.36 -9.83
C PHE A 98 7.59 -0.25 -10.85
N GLU A 99 7.35 0.53 -11.90
CA GLU A 99 8.33 0.84 -12.92
C GLU A 99 8.36 2.35 -13.13
N ALA A 100 9.55 2.91 -13.28
CA ALA A 100 9.72 4.31 -13.61
C ALA A 100 10.94 4.53 -14.51
N SER A 101 10.81 5.47 -15.44
CA SER A 101 11.86 5.82 -16.40
C SER A 101 12.33 7.26 -16.21
N ASN A 102 13.64 7.48 -16.35
CA ASN A 102 14.32 8.76 -16.20
C ASN A 102 13.89 9.49 -14.93
N VAL A 103 14.26 8.90 -13.80
CA VAL A 103 13.86 9.31 -12.46
C VAL A 103 14.89 10.26 -11.87
N GLU A 104 14.45 11.45 -11.52
CA GLU A 104 15.20 12.37 -10.67
C GLU A 104 14.96 11.98 -9.20
N VAL A 105 16.05 11.66 -8.52
CA VAL A 105 16.04 11.30 -7.10
C VAL A 105 16.69 12.42 -6.31
N TYR A 106 15.98 12.89 -5.28
CA TYR A 106 16.46 13.88 -4.33
C TYR A 106 16.92 13.19 -3.05
N GLN A 107 17.80 13.84 -2.31
CA GLN A 107 18.25 13.39 -1.00
C GLN A 107 17.81 14.36 0.10
N LYS A 108 17.56 13.81 1.27
CA LYS A 108 17.30 14.57 2.49
C LYS A 108 17.95 13.88 3.70
N PRO A 109 18.94 14.51 4.33
CA PRO A 109 19.46 14.04 5.62
C PRO A 109 18.33 13.99 6.65
N GLN A 110 18.30 12.91 7.42
CA GLN A 110 17.35 12.72 8.51
C GLN A 110 18.02 13.08 9.86
N PRO A 111 17.24 13.54 10.86
CA PRO A 111 17.78 13.85 12.19
C PRO A 111 18.52 12.69 12.88
N ASP A 112 18.19 11.45 12.53
CA ASP A 112 18.81 10.23 13.05
C ASP A 112 20.10 9.80 12.32
N GLY A 113 20.65 10.68 11.47
CA GLY A 113 21.88 10.42 10.72
C GLY A 113 21.71 9.53 9.49
N LYS A 114 20.47 9.18 9.13
CA LYS A 114 20.15 8.47 7.88
C LYS A 114 19.99 9.44 6.72
N LEU A 115 19.96 8.90 5.50
CA LEU A 115 19.71 9.68 4.29
C LEU A 115 18.47 9.12 3.61
N LEU A 116 17.49 9.98 3.36
CA LEU A 116 16.29 9.62 2.63
C LEU A 116 16.47 9.96 1.14
N LEU A 117 16.34 8.96 0.27
CA LEU A 117 16.24 9.12 -1.17
C LEU A 117 14.77 9.17 -1.59
N ILE A 118 14.38 10.29 -2.17
CA ILE A 118 13.01 10.62 -2.54
C ILE A 118 12.93 10.63 -4.06
N LEU A 119 12.01 9.85 -4.63
CA LEU A 119 11.69 9.99 -6.05
C LEU A 119 11.00 11.34 -6.20
N HIS A 120 11.64 12.25 -6.94
CA HIS A 120 11.18 13.62 -7.09
C HIS A 120 10.37 13.78 -8.37
N ARG A 121 10.91 13.33 -9.50
CA ARG A 121 10.26 13.35 -10.82
C ARG A 121 10.57 12.08 -11.59
N ALA A 122 9.69 11.73 -12.53
CA ALA A 122 9.91 10.64 -13.48
C ALA A 122 9.29 11.04 -14.83
N GLN A 123 9.93 10.64 -15.93
CA GLN A 123 9.39 10.88 -17.27
C GLN A 123 8.12 10.06 -17.51
N ASP A 124 8.12 8.80 -17.13
CA ASP A 124 6.97 7.89 -17.21
C ASP A 124 7.09 6.84 -16.12
N GLY A 125 5.97 6.30 -15.68
CA GLY A 125 5.96 5.18 -14.76
C GLY A 125 4.59 4.54 -14.58
N TYR A 126 4.63 3.39 -13.94
CA TYR A 126 3.52 2.47 -13.78
C TYR A 126 3.55 1.87 -12.39
N VAL A 127 2.38 1.72 -11.77
CA VAL A 127 2.21 0.92 -10.57
C VAL A 127 1.07 -0.07 -10.79
N ARG A 128 1.29 -1.31 -10.37
CA ARG A 128 0.27 -2.34 -10.24
C ARG A 128 0.30 -2.90 -8.84
N PHE A 129 -0.85 -2.91 -8.20
CA PHE A 129 -1.08 -3.64 -6.96
C PHE A 129 -2.19 -4.65 -7.21
N GLU A 130 -2.00 -5.87 -6.73
CA GLU A 130 -2.96 -6.94 -6.89
C GLU A 130 -3.09 -7.73 -5.60
N ILE A 131 -4.32 -7.96 -5.16
CA ILE A 131 -4.62 -8.79 -3.99
C ILE A 131 -5.83 -9.68 -4.29
N SER A 132 -5.76 -10.93 -3.86
CA SER A 132 -6.91 -11.83 -3.96
C SER A 132 -7.98 -11.45 -2.94
N ARG A 133 -9.24 -11.74 -3.25
CA ARG A 133 -10.36 -11.61 -2.31
C ARG A 133 -10.07 -12.36 -1.00
N ALA A 134 -9.63 -13.61 -1.11
CA ALA A 134 -9.32 -14.45 0.06
C ALA A 134 -8.21 -13.84 0.93
N ALA A 135 -7.22 -13.20 0.32
CA ALA A 135 -6.18 -12.46 1.03
C ALA A 135 -6.77 -11.25 1.78
N VAL A 136 -7.67 -10.48 1.16
CA VAL A 136 -8.38 -9.36 1.81
C VAL A 136 -9.23 -9.86 2.99
N GLU A 137 -10.01 -10.92 2.80
CA GLU A 137 -10.81 -11.56 3.85
C GLU A 137 -9.93 -11.99 5.03
N THR A 138 -8.80 -12.63 4.76
CA THR A 138 -7.84 -13.04 5.80
C THR A 138 -7.26 -11.85 6.57
N MET A 139 -6.93 -10.75 5.88
CA MET A 139 -6.45 -9.52 6.54
C MET A 139 -7.53 -8.91 7.44
N ILE A 140 -8.78 -8.86 6.95
CA ILE A 140 -9.94 -8.38 7.71
C ILE A 140 -10.16 -9.26 8.95
N MET A 141 -10.14 -10.58 8.80
CA MET A 141 -10.27 -11.54 9.89
C MET A 141 -9.19 -11.34 10.95
N SER A 142 -7.93 -11.18 10.53
CA SER A 142 -6.79 -10.94 11.43
C SER A 142 -6.96 -9.64 12.23
N ALA A 143 -7.41 -8.56 11.58
CA ALA A 143 -7.66 -7.29 12.26
C ALA A 143 -8.89 -7.36 13.20
N ALA A 144 -10.00 -7.95 12.73
CA ALA A 144 -11.24 -8.08 13.48
C ALA A 144 -11.06 -8.97 14.72
N SER A 145 -10.38 -10.11 14.59
CA SER A 145 -10.14 -11.05 15.69
C SER A 145 -9.36 -10.40 16.83
N LYS A 146 -8.29 -9.65 16.53
CA LYS A 146 -7.51 -8.91 17.54
C LYS A 146 -8.34 -7.91 18.34
N LEU A 147 -9.39 -7.33 17.73
CA LEU A 147 -10.30 -6.40 18.41
C LEU A 147 -11.40 -7.15 19.19
N ALA A 148 -11.93 -8.22 18.59
CA ALA A 148 -13.03 -9.02 19.11
C ALA A 148 -12.64 -9.88 20.32
N GLU A 149 -11.41 -10.43 20.35
CA GLU A 149 -10.88 -11.24 21.46
C GLU A 149 -10.96 -10.50 22.80
N LYS A 150 -10.70 -9.19 22.81
CA LYS A 150 -10.82 -8.34 24.01
C LYS A 150 -12.22 -8.31 24.61
N GLN A 151 -13.23 -8.69 23.83
CA GLN A 151 -14.63 -8.71 24.20
C GLN A 151 -15.18 -10.15 24.35
N GLY A 152 -14.33 -11.17 24.26
CA GLY A 152 -14.71 -12.58 24.30
C GLY A 152 -15.57 -13.01 23.11
N VAL A 153 -15.37 -12.36 21.96
CA VAL A 153 -16.03 -12.70 20.69
C VAL A 153 -15.00 -13.37 19.78
N VAL A 154 -15.39 -14.48 19.16
CA VAL A 154 -14.59 -15.17 18.15
C VAL A 154 -15.19 -14.84 16.79
N VAL A 155 -14.35 -14.42 15.83
CA VAL A 155 -14.78 -14.22 14.45
C VAL A 155 -14.57 -15.52 13.70
N ASP A 156 -15.62 -16.08 13.12
CA ASP A 156 -15.60 -17.40 12.47
C ASP A 156 -15.22 -17.31 11.00
N ASN A 157 -15.80 -16.35 10.29
CA ASN A 157 -15.63 -16.21 8.86
C ASN A 157 -15.88 -14.76 8.41
N ALA A 158 -15.23 -14.38 7.32
CA ALA A 158 -15.50 -13.16 6.59
C ALA A 158 -15.53 -13.46 5.09
N GLN A 159 -16.62 -13.07 4.44
CA GLN A 159 -16.83 -13.27 3.00
C GLN A 159 -17.04 -11.91 2.33
N LEU A 160 -16.21 -11.60 1.34
CA LEU A 160 -16.22 -10.35 0.61
C LEU A 160 -16.85 -10.57 -0.78
N GLU A 161 -17.78 -9.73 -1.16
CA GLU A 161 -18.28 -9.62 -2.52
C GLU A 161 -17.82 -8.27 -3.05
N LEU A 162 -17.23 -8.26 -4.25
CA LEU A 162 -16.82 -7.06 -4.95
C LEU A 162 -17.61 -6.97 -6.26
N THR A 163 -18.22 -5.83 -6.50
CA THR A 163 -18.96 -5.54 -7.73
C THR A 163 -18.32 -4.33 -8.41
N GLN A 164 -17.78 -4.52 -9.61
CA GLN A 164 -17.16 -3.45 -10.37
C GLN A 164 -18.21 -2.48 -10.93
N HIS A 165 -17.96 -1.18 -10.79
CA HIS A 165 -18.77 -0.11 -11.38
C HIS A 165 -17.87 0.83 -12.23
N GLY A 166 -17.85 0.60 -13.54
CA GLY A 166 -16.98 1.35 -14.46
C GLY A 166 -15.50 1.06 -14.20
N ALA A 167 -14.59 1.99 -14.53
CA ALA A 167 -13.14 1.78 -14.34
C ALA A 167 -12.60 2.31 -13.00
N ARG A 168 -13.40 3.05 -12.22
CA ARG A 168 -12.92 3.80 -11.03
C ARG A 168 -13.82 3.66 -9.81
N ALA A 169 -14.80 2.77 -9.82
CA ALA A 169 -15.61 2.48 -8.65
C ALA A 169 -15.81 0.98 -8.44
N VAL A 170 -15.82 0.57 -7.18
CA VAL A 170 -16.07 -0.80 -6.73
C VAL A 170 -16.98 -0.75 -5.51
N ASP A 171 -18.06 -1.51 -5.57
CA ASP A 171 -18.90 -1.78 -4.41
C ASP A 171 -18.35 -3.01 -3.68
N GLY A 172 -18.27 -2.92 -2.36
CA GLY A 172 -17.86 -4.00 -1.48
C GLY A 172 -18.98 -4.37 -0.52
N LYS A 173 -19.23 -5.66 -0.37
CA LYS A 173 -20.13 -6.22 0.64
C LYS A 173 -19.39 -7.31 1.41
N LEU A 174 -19.22 -7.12 2.71
CA LEU A 174 -18.54 -8.04 3.61
C LEU A 174 -19.55 -8.66 4.57
N THR A 175 -19.70 -9.98 4.52
CA THR A 175 -20.48 -10.75 5.50
C THR A 175 -19.53 -11.35 6.53
N VAL A 176 -19.75 -11.04 7.81
CA VAL A 176 -18.93 -11.53 8.92
C VAL A 176 -19.80 -12.35 9.86
N SER A 177 -19.42 -13.60 10.11
CA SER A 177 -20.01 -14.43 11.15
C SER A 177 -19.08 -14.48 12.36
N ALA A 178 -19.67 -14.38 13.55
CA ALA A 178 -18.94 -14.46 14.80
C ALA A 178 -19.78 -15.22 15.84
N HIS A 179 -19.15 -15.65 16.91
CA HIS A 179 -19.84 -16.22 18.06
C HIS A 179 -19.31 -15.71 19.40
N LYS A 180 -20.20 -15.72 20.39
CA LYS A 180 -19.90 -15.51 21.81
C LYS A 180 -20.85 -16.37 22.64
N LEU A 181 -20.29 -17.38 23.31
CA LEU A 181 -21.06 -18.37 24.05
C LEU A 181 -22.11 -19.04 23.14
N ILE A 182 -23.39 -18.79 23.38
CA ILE A 182 -24.52 -19.35 22.62
C ILE A 182 -24.98 -18.44 21.47
N PHE A 183 -24.46 -17.21 21.37
CA PHE A 183 -24.88 -16.22 20.39
C PHE A 183 -24.02 -16.29 19.14
N HIS A 184 -24.65 -16.26 17.97
CA HIS A 184 -24.00 -16.40 16.66
C HIS A 184 -24.42 -15.26 15.72
N PRO A 185 -24.02 -14.01 15.99
CA PRO A 185 -24.37 -12.89 15.12
C PRO A 185 -23.75 -13.03 13.73
N VAL A 186 -24.53 -12.66 12.72
CA VAL A 186 -24.06 -12.43 11.35
C VAL A 186 -24.25 -10.96 11.03
N LEU A 187 -23.18 -10.32 10.56
CA LEU A 187 -23.15 -8.92 10.15
C LEU A 187 -22.90 -8.85 8.66
N THR A 188 -23.54 -7.89 8.00
CA THR A 188 -23.25 -7.48 6.63
C THR A 188 -22.84 -6.01 6.65
N LEU A 189 -21.62 -5.75 6.19
CA LEU A 189 -21.07 -4.41 5.98
C LEU A 189 -21.04 -4.14 4.48
N ALA A 190 -21.50 -2.97 4.04
CA ALA A 190 -21.47 -2.57 2.63
C ALA A 190 -20.84 -1.19 2.49
N GLY A 191 -20.25 -0.91 1.33
CA GLY A 191 -19.67 0.39 1.00
C GLY A 191 -19.25 0.49 -0.46
N THR A 192 -19.04 1.71 -0.93
CA THR A 192 -18.55 2.03 -2.27
C THR A 192 -17.21 2.74 -2.13
N LEU A 193 -16.20 2.28 -2.88
CA LEU A 193 -14.97 3.03 -3.12
C LEU A 193 -15.04 3.59 -4.54
N ALA A 194 -14.98 4.92 -4.69
CA ALA A 194 -14.96 5.60 -5.97
C ALA A 194 -13.76 6.55 -6.07
N ILE A 195 -13.19 6.69 -7.27
CA ILE A 195 -12.06 7.59 -7.55
C ILE A 195 -12.48 8.57 -8.64
N SER A 196 -12.39 9.87 -8.34
CA SER A 196 -12.75 10.93 -9.30
C SER A 196 -11.70 11.11 -10.40
N GLU A 197 -11.99 11.97 -11.38
CA GLU A 197 -11.04 12.33 -12.45
C GLU A 197 -9.83 13.10 -11.92
N GLU A 198 -10.01 13.84 -10.83
CA GLU A 198 -8.95 14.56 -10.11
C GLU A 198 -8.16 13.65 -9.14
N PHE A 199 -8.32 12.32 -9.27
CA PHE A 199 -7.70 11.30 -8.43
C PHE A 199 -8.01 11.47 -6.94
N VAL A 200 -9.26 11.82 -6.62
CA VAL A 200 -9.75 11.85 -5.24
C VAL A 200 -10.50 10.57 -4.96
N ALA A 201 -9.96 9.72 -4.08
CA ALA A 201 -10.67 8.54 -3.60
C ALA A 201 -11.70 8.95 -2.54
N THR A 202 -12.91 8.43 -2.67
CA THR A 202 -14.02 8.66 -1.73
C THR A 202 -14.60 7.32 -1.33
N VAL A 203 -14.81 7.16 -0.03
CA VAL A 203 -15.57 6.03 0.52
C VAL A 203 -16.97 6.52 0.85
N SER A 204 -18.00 5.85 0.36
CA SER A 204 -19.39 6.25 0.56
C SER A 204 -20.31 5.04 0.72
N ASN A 205 -21.59 5.30 1.00
CA ASN A 205 -22.63 4.29 1.13
C ASN A 205 -22.32 3.24 2.20
N LEU A 206 -21.58 3.62 3.26
CA LEU A 206 -21.22 2.70 4.31
C LEU A 206 -22.43 2.31 5.15
N LYS A 207 -22.70 1.02 5.22
CA LYS A 207 -23.86 0.47 5.95
C LYS A 207 -23.44 -0.75 6.75
N CYS A 208 -23.96 -0.86 7.97
CA CYS A 208 -23.91 -2.07 8.76
C CYS A 208 -25.32 -2.59 8.98
N HIS A 209 -25.52 -3.87 8.70
CA HIS A 209 -26.77 -4.57 8.92
C HIS A 209 -26.51 -5.90 9.66
N GLY A 210 -27.45 -6.32 10.48
CA GLY A 210 -27.46 -7.66 11.05
C GLY A 210 -28.69 -7.88 11.92
N GLU A 211 -29.06 -9.14 12.11
CA GLU A 211 -30.31 -9.52 12.76
C GLU A 211 -30.14 -9.72 14.27
N GLY A 212 -31.14 -9.26 15.03
CA GLY A 212 -31.20 -9.43 16.48
C GLY A 212 -30.42 -8.38 17.29
N PRO A 213 -30.53 -8.45 18.63
CA PRO A 213 -30.05 -7.40 19.52
C PRO A 213 -28.52 -7.28 19.55
N ILE A 214 -27.79 -8.39 19.43
CA ILE A 214 -26.32 -8.39 19.44
C ILE A 214 -25.77 -7.80 18.14
N ALA A 215 -26.35 -8.15 17.00
CA ALA A 215 -25.95 -7.60 15.73
C ALA A 215 -26.25 -6.09 15.64
N SER A 216 -27.41 -5.67 16.17
CA SER A 216 -27.78 -4.25 16.28
C SER A 216 -26.78 -3.46 17.14
N LEU A 217 -26.34 -4.04 18.28
CA LEU A 217 -25.33 -3.43 19.14
C LEU A 217 -23.97 -3.33 18.43
N ALA A 218 -23.55 -4.39 17.72
CA ALA A 218 -22.31 -4.36 16.95
C ALA A 218 -22.35 -3.29 15.85
N CYS A 219 -23.45 -3.17 15.11
CA CYS A 219 -23.62 -2.10 14.13
C CYS A 219 -23.62 -0.72 14.76
N ALA A 220 -24.25 -0.54 15.93
CA ALA A 220 -24.19 0.72 16.68
C ALA A 220 -22.76 1.10 17.08
N ALA A 221 -21.89 0.12 17.36
CA ALA A 221 -20.48 0.36 17.66
C ALA A 221 -19.62 0.65 16.39
N ILE A 222 -19.99 0.08 15.23
CA ILE A 222 -19.28 0.28 13.95
C ILE A 222 -19.65 1.61 13.30
N ASN A 223 -20.92 2.03 13.39
CA ASN A 223 -21.43 3.24 12.74
C ASN A 223 -20.61 4.51 13.04
N PRO A 224 -20.14 4.78 14.27
CA PRO A 224 -19.25 5.93 14.55
C PRO A 224 -17.91 5.88 13.79
N ALA A 225 -17.41 4.69 13.46
CA ALA A 225 -16.25 4.56 12.58
C ALA A 225 -16.63 4.86 11.14
N PHE A 226 -17.76 4.34 10.65
CA PHE A 226 -18.25 4.62 9.30
C PHE A 226 -18.51 6.11 9.09
N SER A 227 -19.19 6.79 10.01
CA SER A 227 -19.43 8.24 9.90
C SER A 227 -18.15 9.09 9.85
N ARG A 228 -17.01 8.59 10.35
CA ARG A 228 -15.70 9.29 10.28
C ARG A 228 -15.01 9.14 8.93
N ILE A 229 -15.42 8.17 8.12
CA ILE A 229 -14.82 7.88 6.81
C ILE A 229 -15.83 8.06 5.65
N GLU A 230 -17.12 8.09 5.94
CA GLU A 230 -18.19 8.38 4.98
C GLU A 230 -17.95 9.74 4.33
N GLN A 231 -17.91 9.76 3.00
CA GLN A 231 -17.58 10.91 2.16
C GLN A 231 -16.21 11.55 2.44
N ARG A 232 -15.34 10.86 3.18
CA ARG A 232 -13.99 11.35 3.40
C ARG A 232 -13.21 11.25 2.10
N THR A 233 -12.67 12.37 1.67
CA THR A 233 -11.83 12.46 0.49
C THR A 233 -10.38 12.13 0.84
N PHE A 234 -9.80 11.27 0.04
CA PHE A 234 -8.40 10.89 0.10
C PHE A 234 -7.76 11.31 -1.23
N PRO A 235 -7.17 12.52 -1.31
CA PRO A 235 -6.49 12.96 -2.52
C PRO A 235 -5.31 12.02 -2.79
N LEU A 236 -5.40 11.23 -3.86
CA LEU A 236 -4.34 10.30 -4.25
C LEU A 236 -3.16 11.04 -4.87
N SER A 237 -3.38 12.26 -5.37
CA SER A 237 -2.34 13.21 -5.77
C SER A 237 -1.49 13.71 -4.59
N ALA A 238 -2.00 13.61 -3.35
CA ALA A 238 -1.25 13.92 -2.13
C ALA A 238 -0.48 12.71 -1.59
N LEU A 239 -0.57 11.54 -2.25
CA LEU A 239 0.36 10.45 -1.97
C LEU A 239 1.77 10.95 -2.27
N PRO A 240 2.75 10.64 -1.42
CA PRO A 240 4.04 11.30 -1.47
C PRO A 240 4.92 10.71 -2.59
N LEU A 241 4.58 11.03 -3.83
CA LEU A 241 5.28 10.58 -5.03
C LEU A 241 6.27 11.64 -5.55
N GLY A 242 6.57 12.69 -4.79
CA GLY A 242 7.33 13.83 -5.33
C GLY A 242 6.45 14.74 -6.20
N GLU A 243 7.05 15.42 -7.15
CA GLU A 243 6.36 16.20 -8.20
C GLU A 243 5.77 15.29 -9.31
N ILE A 244 5.76 13.98 -9.08
CA ILE A 244 5.14 13.00 -9.97
C ILE A 244 3.63 13.21 -9.98
N GLN A 245 3.09 13.46 -11.17
CA GLN A 245 1.65 13.60 -11.40
C GLN A 245 1.08 12.25 -11.81
N LEU A 246 -0.05 11.87 -11.20
CA LEU A 246 -0.87 10.75 -11.66
C LEU A 246 -1.52 11.15 -12.99
N ARG A 247 -1.50 10.24 -13.96
CA ARG A 247 -2.08 10.43 -15.30
C ARG A 247 -3.30 9.56 -15.53
N ASP A 248 -3.27 8.35 -14.98
CA ASP A 248 -4.39 7.44 -15.04
C ASP A 248 -4.46 6.57 -13.80
N LEU A 249 -5.67 6.12 -13.49
CA LEU A 249 -5.96 5.18 -12.43
C LEU A 249 -7.17 4.34 -12.84
N ALA A 250 -7.01 3.03 -12.72
CA ALA A 250 -8.07 2.05 -12.91
C ALA A 250 -8.13 1.06 -11.74
N LEU A 251 -9.36 0.71 -11.36
CA LEU A 251 -9.70 -0.38 -10.46
C LEU A 251 -10.30 -1.52 -11.29
N ASP A 252 -9.95 -2.75 -10.96
CA ASP A 252 -10.46 -3.95 -11.60
C ASP A 252 -10.71 -5.02 -10.55
N ALA A 253 -11.99 -5.20 -10.22
CA ALA A 253 -12.52 -6.20 -9.32
C ALA A 253 -13.15 -7.32 -10.16
N ALA A 254 -12.31 -8.22 -10.65
CA ALA A 254 -12.72 -9.39 -11.43
C ALA A 254 -11.89 -10.61 -11.04
N HIS A 255 -12.42 -11.80 -11.34
CA HIS A 255 -11.71 -13.08 -11.17
C HIS A 255 -11.14 -13.28 -9.75
N ASP A 256 -11.93 -12.95 -8.72
CA ASP A 256 -11.57 -13.06 -7.30
C ASP A 256 -10.35 -12.23 -6.88
N LYS A 257 -10.05 -11.15 -7.61
CA LYS A 257 -8.95 -10.22 -7.30
C LYS A 257 -9.41 -8.78 -7.35
N LEU A 258 -8.74 -7.95 -6.56
CA LEU A 258 -8.76 -6.51 -6.69
C LEU A 258 -7.42 -6.07 -7.26
N VAL A 259 -7.44 -5.44 -8.42
CA VAL A 259 -6.26 -4.88 -9.08
C VAL A 259 -6.39 -3.36 -9.12
N VAL A 260 -5.35 -2.67 -8.68
CA VAL A 260 -5.19 -1.23 -8.81
C VAL A 260 -4.05 -0.97 -9.78
N ARG A 261 -4.33 -0.21 -10.85
CA ARG A 261 -3.34 0.18 -11.85
C ARG A 261 -3.27 1.69 -11.90
N THR A 262 -2.07 2.25 -11.94
CA THR A 262 -1.89 3.69 -12.15
C THR A 262 -0.69 3.98 -13.04
N ARG A 263 -0.81 5.03 -13.86
CA ARG A 263 0.30 5.60 -14.64
C ARG A 263 0.63 6.98 -14.10
N PHE A 264 1.91 7.34 -14.15
CA PHE A 264 2.39 8.62 -13.65
C PHE A 264 3.57 9.17 -14.46
N GLY A 265 3.91 10.44 -14.23
CA GLY A 265 5.13 11.09 -14.73
C GLY A 265 4.86 12.49 -15.26
N SER A 266 5.89 13.16 -15.78
CA SER A 266 5.86 14.61 -16.10
C SER A 266 5.61 15.00 -17.57
N LEU A 267 4.89 14.19 -18.37
CA LEU A 267 4.55 14.45 -19.77
C LEU A 267 3.13 13.99 -20.13
#